data_AF-A0A095B7N0-F1
#
_entry.id   AF-A0A095B7N0-F1
#
_cell.length_a   1.000
_cell.length_b   1.000
_cell.length_c   1.000
_cell.angle_alpha   90.00
_cell.angle_beta   90.00
_cell.angle_gamma   90.00
#
_symmetry.space_group_name_H-M   'P 1'
#
loop_
_entity.id
_entity.type
_entity.pdbx_description
1 polymer ?
#
loop_
_entity_poly.entity_id
_entity_poly.type
_entity_poly.pdbx_seq_one_letter_code
_entity_poly.pdbx_strand_id
1 'polypeptide(L)'
;MSETSGVPATPEAAPVDYTLRWQRHEAAQRDAAVQNRRIVFATLALHGITQVKVSFNGEGDSGQIEDITVTPEDQADILQREIAMKTTSWPDADVTQVSGSLNDAIENVCYDALAQTHGGWENNDGAYGDIIFDVPERTVTLEFNERYTSSEYYEHSWTEEADHGA
;
A
#
# COMPACT_ATOMS: atom_id res chain seq x y z
N MET A 1 -43.30 -32.01 -19.60
CA MET A 1 -42.68 -30.71 -19.89
C MET A 1 -43.10 -29.75 -18.79
N SER A 2 -42.27 -29.12 -17.99
CA SER A 2 -40.83 -29.19 -17.74
C SER A 2 -40.67 -28.56 -16.35
N GLU A 3 -40.19 -29.33 -15.38
CA GLU A 3 -38.93 -29.06 -14.65
C GLU A 3 -38.78 -27.62 -14.12
N THR A 4 -39.12 -27.47 -12.84
CA THR A 4 -38.62 -26.44 -11.92
C THR A 4 -37.10 -26.54 -11.82
N SER A 5 -36.37 -25.64 -12.48
CA SER A 5 -34.92 -25.51 -12.30
C SER A 5 -34.65 -24.57 -11.12
N GLY A 6 -34.32 -25.15 -9.97
CA GLY A 6 -33.82 -24.42 -8.82
C GLY A 6 -32.42 -23.89 -9.11
N VAL A 7 -32.25 -22.57 -8.96
CA VAL A 7 -30.92 -21.95 -8.91
C VAL A 7 -30.18 -22.55 -7.71
N PRO A 8 -28.98 -23.14 -7.85
CA PRO A 8 -28.23 -23.60 -6.71
C PRO A 8 -27.80 -22.37 -5.89
N ALA A 9 -28.31 -22.27 -4.66
CA ALA A 9 -27.80 -21.32 -3.69
C ALA A 9 -26.35 -21.72 -3.37
N THR A 10 -25.40 -20.94 -3.84
CA THR A 10 -24.01 -21.00 -3.35
C THR A 10 -24.06 -20.83 -1.83
N PRO A 11 -23.51 -21.75 -1.03
CA PRO A 11 -23.54 -21.62 0.41
C PRO A 11 -22.70 -20.40 0.80
N GLU A 12 -23.36 -19.35 1.27
CA GLU A 12 -22.75 -18.21 1.92
C GLU A 12 -22.06 -18.72 3.19
N ALA A 13 -20.72 -18.69 3.23
CA ALA A 13 -19.98 -19.22 4.36
C ALA A 13 -20.35 -18.44 5.64
N ALA A 14 -20.44 -19.12 6.78
CA ALA A 14 -20.84 -18.47 8.02
C ALA A 14 -19.82 -17.39 8.43
N PRO A 15 -20.24 -16.29 9.10
CA PRO A 15 -19.34 -15.17 9.46
C PRO A 15 -18.07 -15.60 10.22
N VAL A 16 -18.15 -16.63 11.06
CA VAL A 16 -17.01 -17.18 11.82
C VAL A 16 -15.97 -17.85 10.91
N ASP A 17 -16.41 -18.51 9.83
CA ASP A 17 -15.54 -19.12 8.84
C ASP A 17 -14.80 -18.03 8.03
N TYR A 18 -15.50 -16.95 7.68
CA TYR A 18 -14.90 -15.77 7.05
C TYR A 18 -13.85 -15.10 7.93
N THR A 19 -14.15 -14.81 9.20
CA THR A 19 -13.18 -14.15 10.10
C THR A 19 -11.93 -15.00 10.30
N LEU A 20 -12.08 -16.32 10.44
CA LEU A 20 -10.92 -17.22 10.60
C LEU A 20 -10.06 -17.28 9.32
N ARG A 21 -10.70 -17.37 8.14
CA ARG A 21 -9.99 -17.33 6.85
C ARG A 21 -9.27 -16.00 6.66
N TRP A 22 -9.91 -14.88 7.04
CA TRP A 22 -9.33 -13.54 7.03
C TRP A 22 -8.06 -13.48 7.87
N GLN A 23 -8.14 -13.88 9.14
CA GLN A 23 -7.00 -13.86 10.04
C GLN A 23 -5.84 -14.73 9.54
N ARG A 24 -6.14 -15.91 8.98
CA ARG A 24 -5.12 -16.79 8.39
C ARG A 24 -4.44 -16.15 7.19
N HIS A 25 -5.23 -15.59 6.28
CA HIS A 25 -4.71 -14.90 5.10
C HIS A 25 -3.85 -13.69 5.48
N GLU A 26 -4.32 -12.87 6.41
CA GLU A 26 -3.60 -11.70 6.89
C GLU A 26 -2.28 -12.08 7.58
N ALA A 27 -2.26 -13.17 8.37
CA ALA A 27 -1.03 -13.70 8.94
C ALA A 27 -0.05 -14.22 7.86
N ALA A 28 -0.56 -14.96 6.87
CA ALA A 28 0.25 -15.46 5.76
C ALA A 28 0.81 -14.32 4.90
N GLN A 29 0.03 -13.26 4.67
CA GLN A 29 0.49 -12.05 3.97
C GLN A 29 1.63 -11.37 4.72
N ARG A 30 1.51 -11.19 6.05
CA ARG A 30 2.59 -10.63 6.86
C ARG A 30 3.86 -11.47 6.79
N ASP A 31 3.74 -12.79 6.84
CA ASP A 31 4.89 -13.69 6.70
C ASP A 31 5.52 -13.59 5.30
N ALA A 32 4.72 -13.55 4.24
CA ALA A 32 5.19 -13.35 2.88
C ALA A 32 5.89 -11.98 2.72
N ALA A 33 5.32 -10.91 3.25
CA ALA A 33 5.89 -9.56 3.25
C ALA A 33 7.26 -9.49 3.95
N VAL A 34 7.40 -10.16 5.10
CA VAL A 34 8.70 -10.25 5.81
C VAL A 34 9.74 -10.97 4.95
N GLN A 35 9.36 -12.03 4.24
CA GLN A 35 10.25 -12.78 3.37
C GLN A 35 10.64 -11.97 2.11
N ASN A 36 9.66 -11.33 1.48
CA ASN A 36 9.88 -10.48 0.29
C ASN A 36 10.80 -9.31 0.61
N ARG A 37 10.60 -8.63 1.75
CA ARG A 37 11.50 -7.57 2.20
C ARG A 37 12.93 -8.07 2.37
N ARG A 38 13.14 -9.28 2.91
CA ARG A 38 14.49 -9.89 3.01
C ARG A 38 15.10 -10.16 1.64
N ILE A 39 14.31 -10.66 0.69
CA ILE A 39 14.74 -10.90 -0.69
C ILE A 39 15.13 -9.59 -1.36
N VAL A 40 14.30 -8.54 -1.24
CA VAL A 40 14.58 -7.19 -1.77
C VAL A 40 15.93 -6.68 -1.24
N PHE A 41 16.13 -6.63 0.08
CA PHE A 41 17.41 -6.18 0.65
C PHE A 41 18.60 -7.04 0.22
N ALA A 42 18.44 -8.36 0.13
CA ALA A 42 19.51 -9.25 -0.30
C ALA A 42 19.90 -8.99 -1.77
N THR A 43 18.92 -8.80 -2.65
CA THR A 43 19.16 -8.50 -4.07
C THR A 43 19.81 -7.14 -4.23
N LEU A 44 19.29 -6.10 -3.55
CA LEU A 44 19.87 -4.75 -3.59
C LEU A 44 21.34 -4.77 -3.14
N ALA A 45 21.63 -5.41 -2.00
CA ALA A 45 22.99 -5.50 -1.46
C ALA A 45 23.95 -6.29 -2.39
N LEU A 46 23.47 -7.38 -3.01
CA LEU A 46 24.25 -8.18 -3.97
C LEU A 46 24.70 -7.34 -5.17
N HIS A 47 23.85 -6.39 -5.59
CA HIS A 47 24.10 -5.51 -6.73
C HIS A 47 24.76 -4.18 -6.35
N GLY A 48 25.19 -4.02 -5.10
CA GLY A 48 25.92 -2.83 -4.65
C GLY A 48 25.06 -1.57 -4.51
N ILE A 49 23.74 -1.73 -4.45
CA ILE A 49 22.82 -0.62 -4.14
C ILE A 49 22.94 -0.28 -2.67
N THR A 50 23.15 0.99 -2.35
CA THR A 50 23.25 1.50 -0.99
C THR A 50 21.95 2.12 -0.49
N GLN A 51 21.15 2.69 -1.40
CA GLN A 51 19.88 3.32 -1.06
C GLN A 51 18.85 3.09 -2.16
N VAL A 52 17.59 2.90 -1.77
CA VAL A 52 16.44 3.06 -2.67
C VAL A 52 15.55 4.15 -2.09
N LYS A 53 15.13 5.11 -2.92
CA LYS A 53 14.15 6.13 -2.55
C LYS A 53 12.91 5.95 -3.40
N VAL A 54 11.76 5.84 -2.74
CA VAL A 54 10.46 5.63 -3.38
C VAL A 54 9.54 6.79 -3.01
N SER A 55 9.08 7.56 -3.98
CA SER A 55 8.09 8.62 -3.72
C SER A 55 6.68 8.09 -3.94
N PHE A 56 5.73 8.57 -3.15
CA PHE A 56 4.32 8.19 -3.29
C PHE A 56 3.41 9.42 -3.15
N ASN A 57 2.26 9.35 -3.78
CA ASN A 57 1.26 10.40 -3.73
C ASN A 57 -0.15 9.82 -3.95
N GLY A 58 -1.13 10.40 -3.27
CA GLY A 58 -2.51 10.00 -3.34
C GLY A 58 -3.44 11.07 -2.80
N GLU A 59 -4.64 11.11 -3.33
CA GLU A 59 -5.74 12.00 -2.97
C GLU A 59 -7.08 11.42 -3.43
N GLY A 60 -8.17 11.84 -2.77
CA GLY A 60 -9.53 11.39 -3.06
C GLY A 60 -9.77 9.94 -2.66
N ASP A 61 -9.53 9.02 -3.58
CA ASP A 61 -9.64 7.57 -3.43
C ASP A 61 -8.52 6.82 -4.17
N SER A 62 -7.53 7.57 -4.65
CA SER A 62 -6.53 7.11 -5.59
C SER A 62 -5.14 7.48 -5.09
N GLY A 63 -4.24 6.51 -5.06
CA GLY A 63 -2.86 6.71 -4.66
C GLY A 63 -1.96 5.68 -5.29
N GLN A 64 -0.71 6.05 -5.51
CA GLN A 64 0.27 5.21 -6.17
C GLN A 64 1.69 5.56 -5.74
N ILE A 65 2.61 4.66 -6.06
CA ILE A 65 4.04 4.98 -6.13
C ILE A 65 4.27 5.84 -7.36
N GLU A 66 4.96 6.97 -7.18
CA GLU A 66 5.27 7.93 -8.23
C GLU A 66 6.61 7.63 -8.91
N ASP A 67 7.63 7.30 -8.13
CA ASP A 67 8.97 7.02 -8.65
C ASP A 67 9.77 6.10 -7.72
N ILE A 68 10.69 5.33 -8.31
CA ILE A 68 11.64 4.46 -7.58
C ILE A 68 13.03 4.73 -8.13
N THR A 69 13.89 5.34 -7.30
CA THR A 69 15.28 5.64 -7.62
C THR A 69 16.24 4.84 -6.75
N VAL A 70 17.42 4.56 -7.28
CA VAL A 70 18.46 3.80 -6.58
C VAL A 70 19.76 4.59 -6.50
N THR A 71 20.58 4.29 -5.50
CA THR A 71 21.95 4.81 -5.37
C THR A 71 22.92 3.63 -5.36
N PRO A 72 23.93 3.59 -6.24
CA PRO A 72 24.22 4.59 -7.28
C PRO A 72 23.23 4.50 -8.47
N GLU A 73 22.93 5.65 -9.08
CA GLU A 73 21.88 5.80 -10.10
C GLU A 73 22.17 5.01 -11.40
N ASP A 74 23.44 4.81 -11.73
CA ASP A 74 23.88 4.04 -12.90
C ASP A 74 23.56 2.54 -12.80
N GLN A 75 23.09 2.07 -11.65
CA GLN A 75 22.62 0.71 -11.43
C GLN A 75 21.09 0.57 -11.53
N ALA A 76 20.34 1.59 -11.97
CA ALA A 76 18.88 1.57 -12.03
C ALA A 76 18.29 0.37 -12.82
N ASP A 77 19.02 -0.18 -13.78
CA ASP A 77 18.61 -1.35 -14.57
C ASP A 77 18.29 -2.59 -13.70
N ILE A 78 18.84 -2.68 -12.49
CA ILE A 78 18.55 -3.78 -11.56
C ILE A 78 17.09 -3.82 -11.12
N LEU A 79 16.36 -2.70 -11.19
CA LEU A 79 14.94 -2.64 -10.84
C LEU A 79 14.08 -3.54 -11.74
N GLN A 80 14.49 -3.72 -13.00
CA GLN A 80 13.79 -4.57 -13.97
C GLN A 80 14.19 -6.05 -13.86
N ARG A 81 15.06 -6.40 -12.90
CA ARG A 81 15.53 -7.77 -12.74
C ARG A 81 14.45 -8.63 -12.11
N GLU A 82 14.19 -9.77 -12.73
CA GLU A 82 13.28 -10.78 -12.20
C GLU A 82 13.80 -11.37 -10.89
N ILE A 83 12.93 -11.39 -9.88
CA ILE A 83 13.14 -12.04 -8.61
C ILE A 83 11.95 -12.91 -8.23
N ALA A 84 12.23 -13.95 -7.46
CA ALA A 84 11.18 -14.78 -6.88
C ALA A 84 10.64 -14.15 -5.60
N MET A 85 9.35 -13.87 -5.57
CA MET A 85 8.61 -13.36 -4.42
C MET A 85 7.60 -14.39 -3.91
N LYS A 86 7.15 -14.22 -2.68
CA LYS A 86 6.05 -14.98 -2.09
C LYS A 86 4.77 -14.16 -2.17
N THR A 87 3.67 -14.81 -2.54
CA THR A 87 2.31 -14.25 -2.48
C THR A 87 1.36 -15.24 -1.85
N THR A 88 0.19 -14.79 -1.44
CA THR A 88 -0.83 -15.61 -0.80
C THR A 88 -2.15 -15.51 -1.56
N SER A 89 -2.84 -16.63 -1.73
CA SER A 89 -4.18 -16.64 -2.30
C SER A 89 -5.26 -16.46 -1.23
N TRP A 90 -6.28 -15.68 -1.56
CA TRP A 90 -7.55 -15.71 -0.85
C TRP A 90 -8.46 -16.81 -1.43
N PRO A 91 -9.20 -17.59 -0.62
CA PRO A 91 -9.31 -17.54 0.84
C PRO A 91 -8.42 -18.54 1.60
N ASP A 92 -7.73 -19.44 0.89
CA ASP A 92 -7.05 -20.59 1.50
C ASP A 92 -5.73 -20.22 2.19
N ALA A 93 -5.20 -19.02 1.94
CA ALA A 93 -3.95 -18.50 2.49
C ALA A 93 -2.72 -19.33 2.07
N ASP A 94 -2.80 -20.02 0.93
CA ASP A 94 -1.67 -20.78 0.39
C ASP A 94 -0.57 -19.83 -0.07
N VAL A 95 0.62 -20.00 0.50
CA VAL A 95 1.82 -19.25 0.10
C VAL A 95 2.40 -19.89 -1.15
N THR A 96 2.43 -19.14 -2.24
CA THR A 96 3.02 -19.55 -3.51
C THR A 96 4.18 -18.64 -3.88
N GLN A 97 5.07 -19.14 -4.74
CA GLN A 97 6.16 -18.36 -5.30
C GLN A 97 5.75 -17.81 -6.66
N VAL A 98 5.93 -16.50 -6.85
CA VAL A 98 5.68 -15.80 -8.11
C VAL A 98 6.96 -15.11 -8.56
N SER A 99 7.16 -15.01 -9.87
CA SER A 99 8.22 -14.19 -10.46
C SER A 99 7.67 -12.81 -10.75
N GLY A 100 8.45 -11.79 -10.49
CA GLY A 100 8.17 -10.41 -10.89
C GLY A 100 9.44 -9.58 -10.78
N SER A 101 9.36 -8.31 -11.19
CA SER A 101 10.52 -7.44 -11.15
C SER A 101 10.88 -7.07 -9.70
N LEU A 102 12.14 -6.68 -9.49
CA LEU A 102 12.56 -6.09 -8.22
C LEU A 102 11.81 -4.78 -7.93
N ASN A 103 11.42 -4.04 -8.97
CA ASN A 103 10.56 -2.87 -8.88
C ASN A 103 9.21 -3.22 -8.23
N ASP A 104 8.50 -4.23 -8.76
CA ASP A 104 7.22 -4.70 -8.19
C ASP A 104 7.39 -5.14 -6.73
N ALA A 105 8.51 -5.78 -6.41
CA ALA A 105 8.79 -6.23 -5.05
C ALA A 105 9.01 -5.07 -4.08
N ILE A 106 9.71 -4.02 -4.52
CA ILE A 106 9.93 -2.80 -3.74
C ILE A 106 8.60 -2.09 -3.53
N GLU A 107 7.81 -1.93 -4.59
CA GLU A 107 6.48 -1.31 -4.54
C GLU A 107 5.54 -2.05 -3.56
N ASN A 108 5.51 -3.39 -3.60
CA ASN A 108 4.75 -4.18 -2.64
C ASN A 108 5.19 -3.93 -1.19
N VAL A 109 6.50 -3.86 -0.93
CA VAL A 109 7.02 -3.55 0.42
C VAL A 109 6.61 -2.14 0.86
N CYS A 110 6.54 -1.19 -0.06
CA CYS A 110 6.07 0.18 0.21
C CYS A 110 4.59 0.22 0.56
N TYR A 111 3.72 -0.42 -0.23
CA TYR A 111 2.29 -0.51 0.09
C TYR A 111 2.03 -1.26 1.39
N ASP A 112 2.80 -2.32 1.68
CA ASP A 112 2.72 -3.01 2.97
C ASP A 112 3.04 -2.07 4.14
N ALA A 113 4.05 -1.19 4.00
CA ALA A 113 4.43 -0.23 5.04
C ALA A 113 3.35 0.84 5.25
N LEU A 114 2.78 1.37 4.15
CA LEU A 114 1.68 2.32 4.17
C LEU A 114 0.44 1.69 4.82
N ALA A 115 0.04 0.49 4.40
CA ALA A 115 -1.13 -0.20 4.95
C ALA A 115 -1.00 -0.51 6.45
N GLN A 116 0.21 -0.81 6.93
CA GLN A 116 0.47 -1.11 8.34
C GLN A 116 0.38 0.12 9.26
N THR A 117 0.68 1.31 8.76
CA THR A 117 0.83 2.53 9.59
C THR A 117 -0.22 3.59 9.27
N HIS A 118 -0.59 3.73 8.01
CA HIS A 118 -1.49 4.73 7.44
C HIS A 118 -2.42 4.10 6.39
N GLY A 119 -3.20 3.07 6.78
CA GLY A 119 -4.19 2.48 5.88
C GLY A 119 -5.23 3.51 5.44
N GLY A 120 -5.47 3.63 4.12
CA GLY A 120 -6.35 4.64 3.53
C GLY A 120 -5.72 6.03 3.45
N TRP A 121 -4.39 6.11 3.39
CA TRP A 121 -3.60 7.34 3.27
C TRP A 121 -3.97 8.19 2.04
N GLU A 122 -4.51 7.56 1.00
CA GLU A 122 -4.95 8.18 -0.23
C GLU A 122 -6.29 8.90 -0.09
N ASN A 123 -7.04 8.64 0.98
CA ASN A 123 -8.42 9.09 1.09
C ASN A 123 -8.55 10.60 1.36
N ASN A 124 -9.61 11.20 0.83
CA ASN A 124 -9.99 12.61 1.04
C ASN A 124 -8.91 13.58 0.55
N ASP A 125 -8.31 14.36 1.44
CA ASP A 125 -7.21 15.26 1.11
C ASP A 125 -5.93 14.47 0.75
N GLY A 126 -5.85 13.20 1.15
CA GLY A 126 -4.76 12.30 0.82
C GLY A 126 -3.45 12.58 1.55
N ALA A 127 -2.38 11.97 1.06
CA ALA A 127 -1.06 12.06 1.63
C ALA A 127 0.02 11.86 0.56
N TYR A 128 1.25 12.26 0.89
CA TYR A 128 2.41 12.06 0.05
C TYR A 128 3.67 11.94 0.88
N GLY A 129 4.74 11.47 0.26
CA GLY A 129 6.02 11.42 0.93
C GLY A 129 6.98 10.47 0.25
N ASP A 130 7.94 10.01 1.04
CA ASP A 130 9.05 9.19 0.59
C ASP A 130 9.23 7.97 1.49
N ILE A 131 9.57 6.83 0.90
CA ILE A 131 10.00 5.63 1.59
C ILE A 131 11.46 5.37 1.22
N ILE A 132 12.32 5.28 2.23
CA ILE A 132 13.76 5.20 2.08
C ILE A 132 14.23 3.85 2.59
N PHE A 133 14.84 3.07 1.70
CA PHE A 133 15.53 1.82 2.04
C PHE A 133 17.00 2.14 2.21
N ASP A 134 17.51 2.04 3.43
CA ASP A 134 18.94 2.02 3.71
C ASP A 134 19.41 0.56 3.61
N VAL A 135 20.13 0.22 2.54
CA VAL A 135 20.49 -1.15 2.24
C VAL A 135 21.57 -1.70 3.20
N PRO A 136 22.65 -0.96 3.52
CA PRO A 136 23.63 -1.37 4.52
C PRO A 136 23.02 -1.63 5.90
N GLU A 137 22.18 -0.72 6.39
CA GLU A 137 21.53 -0.84 7.70
C GLU A 137 20.31 -1.76 7.69
N ARG A 138 19.84 -2.14 6.50
CA ARG A 138 18.63 -2.94 6.24
C ARG A 138 17.38 -2.34 6.88
N THR A 139 17.25 -1.02 6.82
CA THR A 139 16.12 -0.28 7.40
C THR A 139 15.23 0.27 6.29
N VAL A 140 13.93 0.40 6.61
CA VAL A 140 12.95 1.10 5.78
C VAL A 140 12.39 2.23 6.62
N THR A 141 12.51 3.46 6.12
CA THR A 141 11.97 4.66 6.77
C THR A 141 10.82 5.18 5.93
N LEU A 142 9.66 5.41 6.56
CA LEU A 142 8.50 6.06 5.92
C LEU A 142 8.46 7.53 6.38
N GLU A 143 8.71 8.44 5.45
CA GLU A 143 8.49 9.88 5.62
C GLU A 143 7.10 10.22 5.08
N PHE A 144 6.17 10.56 5.98
CA PHE A 144 4.75 10.68 5.65
C PHE A 144 4.22 12.10 5.89
N ASN A 145 3.57 12.69 4.88
CA ASN A 145 2.91 13.99 4.96
C ASN A 145 1.43 13.83 4.65
N GLU A 146 0.59 14.01 5.68
CA GLU A 146 -0.86 14.05 5.52
C GLU A 146 -1.31 15.44 5.04
N ARG A 147 -2.24 15.49 4.08
CA ARG A 147 -2.88 16.74 3.68
C ARG A 147 -4.14 16.97 4.52
N TYR A 148 -4.46 18.23 4.74
CA TYR A 148 -5.65 18.62 5.47
C TYR A 148 -6.22 19.93 4.90
N THR A 149 -7.50 19.91 4.58
CA THR A 149 -8.27 21.09 4.16
C THR A 149 -9.22 21.52 5.27
N SER A 150 -9.13 22.77 5.69
CA SER A 150 -10.13 23.41 6.56
C SER A 150 -10.86 24.51 5.79
N SER A 151 -12.14 24.69 6.09
CA SER A 151 -12.96 25.77 5.54
C SER A 151 -13.79 26.37 6.66
N GLU A 152 -13.67 27.69 6.83
CA GLU A 152 -14.50 28.45 7.76
C GLU A 152 -15.46 29.31 6.96
N TYR A 153 -16.73 29.32 7.38
CA TYR A 153 -17.77 30.12 6.76
C TYR A 153 -18.36 31.07 7.80
N TYR A 154 -18.31 32.36 7.47
CA TYR A 154 -18.93 33.42 8.25
C TYR A 154 -19.90 34.15 7.33
N GLU A 155 -21.17 34.16 7.71
CA GLU A 155 -22.19 34.96 7.05
C GLU A 155 -22.49 36.18 7.91
N HIS A 156 -22.34 37.37 7.31
CA HIS A 156 -22.74 38.62 7.91
C HIS A 156 -23.74 39.28 6.97
N SER A 157 -24.90 39.65 7.51
CA SER A 157 -25.91 40.40 6.77
C SER A 157 -26.24 41.68 7.52
N TRP A 158 -26.43 42.75 6.75
CA TRP A 158 -26.77 44.07 7.26
C TRP A 158 -28.02 44.57 6.56
N THR A 159 -28.83 45.37 7.27
CA THR A 159 -29.97 46.07 6.70
C THR A 159 -29.67 47.56 6.59
N GLU A 160 -30.48 48.29 5.82
CA GLU A 160 -30.30 49.75 5.60
C GLU A 160 -30.38 50.57 6.91
N GLU A 161 -30.98 50.01 7.97
CA GLU A 161 -31.28 50.75 9.21
C GLU A 161 -30.39 50.40 10.43
N ALA A 162 -29.50 49.39 10.37
CA ALA A 162 -28.58 49.14 11.48
C ALA A 162 -27.34 48.32 11.11
N ASP A 163 -26.19 48.80 11.57
CA ASP A 163 -24.98 48.03 11.77
C ASP A 163 -24.90 47.71 13.27
N HIS A 164 -25.22 46.48 13.68
CA HIS A 164 -25.09 46.08 15.08
C HIS A 164 -23.71 45.46 15.31
N GLY A 165 -22.70 46.33 15.29
CA GLY A 165 -21.42 46.06 15.89
C GLY A 165 -21.49 46.20 17.42
N ALA A 166 -21.20 45.12 18.12
CA ALA A 166 -20.54 45.11 19.42
C ALA A 166 -19.66 43.86 19.50
#